data_AF-A0A3M1TIZ7-F1
#
_entry.id   AF-A0A3M1TIZ7-F1
#
_cell.length_a   1.000
_cell.length_b   1.000
_cell.length_c   1.000
_cell.angle_alpha   90.00
_cell.angle_beta   90.00
_cell.angle_gamma   90.00
#
_symmetry.space_group_name_H-M   'P 1'
#
loop_
_entity.id
_entity.type
_entity.pdbx_description
1 polymer ?
#
loop_
_entity_poly.entity_id
_entity_poly.type
_entity_poly.pdbx_seq_one_letter_code
_entity_poly.pdbx_strand_id
1 'polypeptide(L)' 'MDEIKRVFRNVFTRDVRAFEPNRTGLVIGENLRIYKEGPDYLVSFLRGTDRAARKQTTDRLDQAGVRYRLGPDFRL' A
#
# COMPACT_ATOMS: atom_id res chain seq x y z
N MET A 1 2.12 -10.64 -10.95
CA MET A 1 2.94 -9.85 -9.99
C MET A 1 3.20 -8.43 -10.51
N ASP A 2 3.19 -8.21 -11.82
CA ASP A 2 3.53 -6.93 -12.48
C ASP A 2 2.50 -5.79 -12.38
N GLU A 3 1.20 -6.10 -12.35
CA GLU A 3 0.17 -5.06 -12.40
C GLU A 3 0.15 -4.18 -11.14
N ILE A 4 0.20 -4.80 -9.96
CA ILE A 4 0.23 -4.08 -8.69
C ILE A 4 1.48 -3.20 -8.60
N LYS A 5 2.65 -3.73 -8.99
CA LYS A 5 3.90 -2.94 -9.05
C LYS A 5 3.76 -1.78 -10.02
N ARG A 6 3.15 -1.97 -11.20
CA ARG A 6 2.95 -0.92 -12.21
C ARG A 6 2.04 0.20 -11.69
N VAL A 7 0.92 -0.15 -11.05
CA VAL A 7 -0.02 0.83 -10.46
C VAL A 7 0.69 1.66 -9.39
N PHE A 8 1.36 1.01 -8.45
CA PHE A 8 1.96 1.71 -7.30
C PHE A 8 3.31 2.34 -7.58
N ARG A 9 4.03 1.94 -8.64
CA ARG A 9 5.28 2.60 -9.06
C ARG A 9 5.07 4.04 -9.51
N ASN A 10 3.88 4.39 -10.01
CA ASN A 10 3.54 5.77 -10.36
C ASN A 10 3.13 6.61 -9.14
N VAL A 11 2.68 5.95 -8.06
CA VAL A 11 2.20 6.61 -6.84
C VAL A 11 3.32 6.80 -5.82
N PHE A 12 4.24 5.85 -5.75
CA PHE A 12 5.31 5.80 -4.77
C PHE A 12 6.66 5.70 -5.45
N THR A 13 7.55 6.64 -5.09
CA THR A 13 8.96 6.65 -5.50
C THR A 13 9.84 5.71 -4.68
N ARG A 14 9.31 5.11 -3.60
CA ARG A 14 10.03 4.20 -2.71
C ARG A 14 10.10 2.78 -3.27
N ASP A 15 11.06 2.00 -2.79
CA ASP A 15 11.20 0.57 -3.07
C ASP A 15 9.87 -0.18 -2.88
N VAL A 16 9.37 -0.73 -3.98
CA VAL A 16 8.17 -1.57 -4.03
C VAL A 16 8.61 -3.03 -4.04
N ARG A 17 8.51 -3.71 -2.89
CA ARG A 17 8.91 -5.12 -2.75
C ARG A 17 7.69 -6.01 -2.58
N ALA A 18 7.73 -7.22 -3.12
CA ALA A 18 6.69 -8.21 -2.83
C ALA A 18 6.98 -8.85 -1.47
N PHE A 19 5.93 -9.07 -0.68
CA PHE A 19 6.08 -9.32 0.76
C PHE A 19 5.67 -10.72 1.23
N GLU A 20 4.73 -11.41 0.58
CA GLU A 20 4.25 -12.71 1.08
C GLU A 20 4.11 -13.78 -0.01
N PRO A 21 4.44 -15.05 0.30
CA PRO A 21 4.32 -16.16 -0.64
C PRO A 21 2.86 -16.60 -0.87
N ASN A 22 1.96 -16.38 0.11
CA ASN A 22 0.56 -16.82 0.06
C ASN A 22 -0.43 -15.68 -0.24
N ARG A 23 0.05 -14.44 -0.36
CA ARG A 23 -0.78 -13.26 -0.66
C ARG A 23 -0.07 -12.36 -1.65
N THR A 24 -0.79 -11.93 -2.69
CA THR A 24 -0.26 -10.93 -3.63
C THR A 24 -0.28 -9.57 -2.94
N GLY A 25 0.87 -9.16 -2.40
CA GLY A 25 1.02 -7.89 -1.69
C GLY A 25 2.34 -7.18 -1.98
N LEU A 26 2.35 -5.88 -1.73
CA LEU A 26 3.48 -4.98 -1.84
C LEU A 26 3.79 -4.31 -0.51
N VAL A 27 5.06 -4.17 -0.22
CA VAL A 27 5.58 -3.31 0.84
C VAL A 27 6.16 -2.06 0.19
N ILE A 28 5.84 -0.92 0.78
CA ILE A 28 6.29 0.40 0.31
C ILE A 28 7.00 1.10 1.47
N GLY A 29 8.33 1.11 1.42
CA GLY A 29 9.16 1.46 2.59
C GLY A 29 8.88 0.53 3.78
N GLU A 30 9.03 1.02 5.00
CA GLU A 30 8.83 0.21 6.22
C GLU A 30 7.40 0.32 6.79
N ASN A 31 6.64 1.32 6.33
CA ASN A 31 5.43 1.78 7.02
C ASN A 31 4.12 1.41 6.32
N LEU A 32 4.17 0.78 5.14
CA LEU A 32 2.99 0.54 4.32
C LEU A 32 3.02 -0.85 3.70
N ARG A 33 1.92 -1.57 3.87
CA ARG A 33 1.62 -2.85 3.22
C ARG A 33 0.36 -2.68 2.39
N ILE A 34 0.38 -3.19 1.16
CA ILE A 34 -0.75 -3.16 0.24
C ILE A 34 -1.03 -4.59 -0.21
N TYR A 35 -2.26 -5.05 -0.10
CA TYR A 35 -2.69 -6.37 -0.52
C TYR A 35 -3.72 -6.27 -1.64
N LYS A 36 -3.65 -7.15 -2.65
CA LYS A 36 -4.71 -7.25 -3.67
C LYS A 36 -5.85 -8.09 -3.12
N GLU A 37 -7.05 -7.52 -3.00
CA GLU A 37 -8.29 -8.20 -2.59
C GLU A 37 -9.33 -8.07 -3.70
N GLY A 38 -9.29 -8.98 -4.68
CA GLY A 38 -10.19 -8.93 -5.83
C GLY A 38 -9.95 -7.67 -6.70
N PRO A 39 -10.98 -6.82 -6.93
CA PRO A 39 -10.82 -5.58 -7.70
C PRO A 39 -10.23 -4.42 -6.87
N ASP A 40 -10.20 -4.52 -5.54
CA ASP A 40 -9.75 -3.46 -4.64
C ASP A 40 -8.40 -3.79 -3.98
N TYR A 41 -7.76 -2.77 -3.42
CA TYR A 41 -6.53 -2.93 -2.65
C TYR A 41 -6.78 -2.70 -1.15
N LEU A 42 -6.23 -3.56 -0.30
CA LEU A 42 -6.21 -3.33 1.15
C LEU A 42 -4.91 -2.64 1.54
N VAL A 43 -5.00 -1.46 2.14
CA VAL A 43 -3.85 -0.65 2.56
C VAL A 43 -3.75 -0.69 4.07
N SER A 44 -2.67 -1.26 4.58
CA SER A 44 -2.36 -1.35 6.01
C SER A 44 -1.11 -0.54 6.33
N PHE A 45 -1.20 0.30 7.35
CA PHE A 45 -0.07 1.11 7.83
C PHE A 45 0.64 0.42 8.99
N LEU A 46 1.92 0.75 9.19
CA LEU A 46 2.63 0.37 10.40
C LEU A 46 1.99 1.09 11.59
N ARG A 47 1.78 0.35 12.68
CA ARG A 47 1.28 0.92 13.92
C ARG A 47 2.21 2.05 14.39
N GLY A 48 1.65 3.21 14.68
CA GLY A 48 2.42 4.42 15.04
C GLY A 48 2.81 5.30 13.85
N THR A 49 2.45 4.92 12.61
CA THR A 49 2.57 5.84 11.47
C THR A 49 1.76 7.11 11.72
N ASP A 50 2.45 8.25 11.65
CA ASP A 50 1.86 9.57 11.90
C ASP A 50 0.67 9.88 10.98
N ARG A 51 -0.29 10.66 11.49
CA ARG A 51 -1.52 11.00 10.77
C ARG A 51 -1.23 11.78 9.49
N ALA A 52 -0.24 12.67 9.47
CA ALA A 52 0.14 13.41 8.28
C ALA A 52 0.73 12.48 7.21
N ALA A 53 1.56 11.50 7.61
CA ALA A 53 2.11 10.50 6.71
C ALA A 53 1.02 9.58 6.12
N ARG A 54 0.04 9.18 6.95
CA ARG A 54 -1.14 8.42 6.48
C ARG A 54 -1.93 9.23 5.47
N LYS A 55 -2.24 10.49 5.80
CA LYS A 55 -2.99 11.40 4.91
C LYS A 55 -2.28 11.61 3.58
N GLN A 56 -0.98 11.88 3.60
CA GLN A 56 -0.19 12.03 2.38
C GLN A 56 -0.24 10.79 1.50
N THR A 57 -0.27 9.60 2.12
CA THR A 57 -0.34 8.33 1.41
C THR A 57 -1.73 8.14 0.78
N THR A 58 -2.80 8.34 1.55
CA THR A 58 -4.18 8.22 1.05
C THR A 58 -4.47 9.24 -0.05
N ASP A 59 -4.04 10.49 0.12
CA ASP A 59 -4.21 11.54 -0.88
C ASP A 59 -3.56 11.15 -2.23
N ARG A 60 -2.37 10.54 -2.20
CA ARG A 60 -1.68 10.06 -3.42
C ARG A 60 -2.41 8.89 -4.08
N LEU A 61 -2.99 7.99 -3.28
CA LEU A 61 -3.78 6.86 -3.77
C LEU A 61 -5.07 7.36 -4.45
N ASP A 62 -5.74 8.32 -3.82
CA ASP A 62 -6.95 8.95 -4.34
C ASP A 62 -6.65 9.69 -5.66
N GLN A 63 -5.56 10.47 -5.72
CA GLN A 63 -5.11 11.17 -6.93
C GLN A 63 -4.80 10.21 -8.08
N ALA A 64 -4.31 9.01 -7.78
CA ALA A 64 -4.02 7.99 -8.77
C ALA A 64 -5.26 7.18 -9.20
N GLY A 65 -6.44 7.47 -8.63
CA GLY A 65 -7.68 6.75 -8.93
C GLY A 65 -7.66 5.29 -8.46
N VAL A 66 -6.81 4.97 -7.49
CA VAL A 66 -6.68 3.61 -6.96
C VAL A 66 -7.85 3.33 -6.03
N ARG A 67 -8.59 2.25 -6.27
CA ARG A 67 -9.64 1.80 -5.35
C ARG A 67 -8.99 1.02 -4.19
N TYR A 68 -9.11 1.54 -2.98
CA TYR A 68 -8.57 0.88 -1.80
C TYR A 68 -9.48 0.94 -0.58
N ARG A 69 -9.19 0.06 0.37
CA ARG A 69 -9.78 0.03 1.72
C ARG A 69 -8.66 0.09 2.73
N LEU A 70 -8.89 0.76 3.85
CA LEU A 70 -7.94 0.79 4.96
C LEU A 70 -8.10 -0.49 5.80
N GLY A 71 -7.02 -1.27 5.88
CA GLY A 71 -6.93 -2.44 6.74
C GLY A 71 -6.46 -2.08 8.16
N PRO A 72 -6.45 -3.05 9.08
CA PRO A 72 -5.87 -2.85 10.40
C PRO A 72 -4.38 -2.52 10.29
N ASP A 73 -3.90 -1.73 11.25
CA ASP A 73 -2.48 -1.43 11.39
C ASP A 73 -1.68 -2.70 11.68
N PHE A 74 -0.57 -2.90 10.97
CA PHE A 74 0.32 -4.03 11.22
C PHE A 74 1.42 -3.68 12.24
N ARG A 75 2.02 -4.72 12.82
CA ARG A 75 3.23 -4.62 13.65
C ARG A 75 4.38 -5.34 12.93
N LEU A 76 5.61 -4.90 13.18
CA LEU A 76 6.82 -5.58 12.71
C LEU A 76 7.10 -6.82 13.57
#